data_AF-A0A358Y410-F1
#
_entry.id   AF-A0A358Y410-F1
#
_cell.length_a   1.000
_cell.length_b   1.000
_cell.length_c   1.000
_cell.angle_alpha   90.00
_cell.angle_beta   90.00
_cell.angle_gamma   90.00
#
_symmetry.space_group_name_H-M   'P 1'
#
loop_
_entity.id
_entity.type
_entity.pdbx_description
1 polymer ?
#
loop_
_entity_poly.entity_id
_entity_poly.type
_entity_poly.pdbx_seq_one_letter_code
_entity_poly.pdbx_strand_id
1 'polypeptide(L)'
;MFAFLSLTFAIYLLPGMFGAPIKLLSGIAPPTTYSEDKFLFNHGGLDNGLVKDEITAKYREHMHESGDGSVMVFHDLEIAKAYAKERNLPIMLDFTGYACQNCRKMETTVWADERIKSTLQTRLVIASLYVDDHEPLPESEHRYSEAIGGNVKEVGNIWAELQITRYKSFQQPLYAIIDHDGNDLVQSVGYTPDINVFKQFLETGIENFNKNKKK
;
A
#
# COMPACT_ATOMS: atom_id res chain seq x y z
N MET A 1 -15.83 -31.14 -22.89
CA MET A 1 -16.07 -30.08 -21.89
C MET A 1 -14.78 -29.68 -21.17
N PHE A 2 -14.04 -30.62 -20.58
CA PHE A 2 -12.76 -30.33 -19.90
C PHE A 2 -11.70 -29.69 -20.84
N ALA A 3 -11.58 -30.19 -22.07
CA ALA A 3 -10.66 -29.63 -23.09
C ALA A 3 -10.97 -28.18 -23.50
N PHE A 4 -12.26 -27.80 -23.50
CA PHE A 4 -12.67 -26.43 -23.82
C PHE A 4 -12.39 -25.49 -22.65
N LEU A 5 -12.64 -25.95 -21.42
CA LEU A 5 -12.32 -25.19 -20.20
C LEU A 5 -10.81 -24.97 -20.07
N SER A 6 -9.99 -26.00 -20.29
CA SER A 6 -8.53 -25.87 -20.24
C SER A 6 -7.98 -24.96 -21.33
N LEU A 7 -8.54 -25.01 -22.55
CA LEU A 7 -8.13 -24.14 -23.65
C LEU A 7 -8.51 -22.67 -23.41
N THR A 8 -9.74 -22.39 -22.97
CA THR A 8 -10.18 -21.03 -22.65
C THR A 8 -9.37 -20.43 -21.51
N PHE A 9 -9.05 -21.23 -20.49
CA PHE A 9 -8.16 -20.82 -19.42
C PHE A 9 -6.74 -20.53 -19.92
N ALA A 10 -6.17 -21.37 -20.79
CA ALA A 10 -4.86 -21.12 -21.40
C ALA A 10 -4.84 -19.83 -22.23
N ILE A 11 -5.87 -19.58 -23.03
CA ILE A 11 -6.01 -18.33 -23.82
C ILE A 11 -6.11 -17.11 -22.90
N TYR A 12 -6.81 -17.23 -21.77
CA TYR A 12 -6.90 -16.15 -20.77
C TYR A 12 -5.55 -15.82 -20.11
N LEU A 13 -4.65 -16.81 -19.97
CA LEU A 13 -3.32 -16.60 -19.42
C LEU A 13 -2.30 -16.05 -20.42
N LEU A 14 -2.52 -16.21 -21.73
CA LEU A 14 -1.59 -15.75 -22.77
C LEU A 14 -1.20 -14.27 -22.61
N PRO A 15 -2.12 -13.31 -22.38
CA PRO A 15 -1.74 -11.91 -22.14
C PRO A 15 -0.85 -11.72 -20.91
N GLY A 16 -1.01 -12.55 -19.88
CA GLY A 16 -0.20 -12.51 -18.67
C GLY A 16 1.26 -12.85 -18.90
N MET A 17 1.54 -13.75 -19.85
CA MET A 17 2.93 -14.04 -20.27
C MET A 17 3.62 -12.83 -20.91
N PHE A 18 2.85 -11.84 -21.37
CA PHE A 18 3.35 -10.58 -21.93
C PHE A 18 3.19 -9.39 -20.98
N GLY A 19 2.97 -9.65 -19.68
CA GLY A 19 2.91 -8.62 -18.63
C GLY A 19 1.56 -7.93 -18.45
N ALA A 20 0.48 -8.43 -19.08
CA ALA A 20 -0.85 -7.90 -18.83
C ALA A 20 -1.42 -8.39 -17.48
N PRO A 21 -2.13 -7.54 -16.71
CA PRO A 21 -2.63 -7.91 -15.39
C PRO A 21 -3.75 -8.97 -15.47
N ILE A 22 -3.51 -10.15 -14.88
CA ILE A 22 -4.49 -11.24 -14.79
C ILE A 22 -5.34 -11.04 -13.53
N LYS A 23 -6.43 -10.27 -13.65
CA LYS A 23 -7.29 -9.92 -12.50
C LYS A 23 -7.83 -11.12 -11.73
N LEU A 24 -8.16 -12.23 -12.40
CA LEU A 24 -8.73 -13.43 -11.77
C LEU A 24 -7.75 -14.16 -10.85
N LEU A 25 -6.45 -14.10 -11.13
CA LEU A 25 -5.40 -14.77 -10.36
C LEU A 25 -4.53 -13.80 -9.56
N SER A 26 -4.88 -12.52 -9.55
CA SER A 26 -4.12 -11.45 -8.89
C SER A 26 -3.75 -11.76 -7.45
N GLY A 27 -4.66 -12.34 -6.66
CA GLY A 27 -4.41 -12.67 -5.24
C GLY A 27 -3.48 -13.87 -4.99
N ILE A 28 -3.12 -14.62 -6.03
CA ILE A 28 -2.29 -15.85 -5.93
C ILE A 28 -1.00 -15.73 -6.74
N ALA A 29 -1.01 -14.93 -7.82
CA ALA A 29 0.15 -14.68 -8.65
C ALA A 29 1.21 -13.84 -7.90
N PRO A 30 2.51 -14.09 -8.14
CA PRO A 30 3.57 -13.28 -7.53
C PRO A 30 3.44 -11.80 -7.94
N PRO A 31 3.83 -10.86 -7.06
CA PRO A 31 3.82 -9.44 -7.37
C PRO A 31 4.65 -9.14 -8.62
N THR A 32 4.14 -8.26 -9.49
CA THR A 32 4.88 -7.76 -10.66
C THR A 32 6.17 -7.03 -10.28
N THR A 33 6.24 -6.47 -9.07
CA THR A 33 7.44 -5.78 -8.52
C THR A 33 8.58 -6.73 -8.14
N TYR A 34 8.26 -7.98 -7.78
CA TYR A 34 9.26 -9.00 -7.38
C TYR A 34 9.56 -10.01 -8.49
N SER A 35 8.83 -9.97 -9.61
CA SER A 35 9.07 -10.86 -10.73
C SER A 35 10.38 -10.43 -11.42
N GLU A 36 11.42 -11.26 -11.34
CA GLU A 36 12.72 -11.03 -11.98
C GLU A 36 12.64 -10.92 -13.52
N ASP A 37 11.49 -11.27 -14.08
CA ASP A 37 11.14 -10.98 -15.46
C ASP A 37 10.83 -9.48 -15.64
N LYS A 38 11.91 -8.68 -15.74
CA LYS A 38 11.89 -7.43 -16.52
C LYS A 38 11.59 -7.76 -17.98
N PHE A 39 10.36 -8.15 -18.31
CA PHE A 39 9.90 -8.20 -19.70
C PHE A 39 9.90 -6.76 -20.23
N LEU A 40 11.06 -6.37 -20.76
CA LEU A 40 11.47 -5.08 -21.29
C LEU A 40 10.62 -4.54 -22.45
N PHE A 41 9.57 -5.25 -22.86
CA PHE A 41 8.80 -4.89 -24.04
C PHE A 41 7.79 -3.74 -23.80
N ASN A 42 7.54 -3.34 -22.55
CA ASN A 42 6.62 -2.22 -22.28
C ASN A 42 6.92 -1.41 -21.01
N HIS A 43 8.17 -1.32 -20.54
CA HIS A 43 8.56 -0.37 -19.49
C HIS A 43 9.02 0.96 -20.11
N GLY A 44 8.18 1.57 -20.94
CA GLY A 44 8.18 3.03 -20.98
C GLY A 44 7.79 3.46 -19.57
N GLY A 45 8.71 4.08 -18.83
CA GLY A 45 8.59 4.32 -17.40
C GLY A 45 7.16 4.70 -17.00
N LEU A 46 6.53 3.86 -16.19
CA LEU A 46 5.20 4.13 -15.66
C LEU A 46 5.24 5.49 -14.97
N ASP A 47 4.26 6.33 -15.31
CA ASP A 47 4.12 7.62 -14.66
C ASP A 47 3.62 7.39 -13.24
N ASN A 48 4.52 7.60 -12.28
CA ASN A 48 4.23 7.41 -10.87
C ASN A 48 3.63 8.67 -10.21
N GLY A 49 3.34 9.72 -11.01
CA GLY A 49 2.78 10.99 -10.56
C GLY A 49 3.70 11.81 -9.64
N LEU A 50 4.96 11.37 -9.47
CA LEU A 50 5.95 12.07 -8.65
C LEU A 50 6.39 13.38 -9.31
N VAL A 51 6.32 14.46 -8.54
CA VAL A 51 6.90 15.76 -8.94
C VAL A 51 8.42 15.64 -8.97
N LYS A 52 9.05 16.02 -10.08
CA LYS A 52 10.52 16.02 -10.23
C LYS A 52 11.10 17.31 -9.64
N ASP A 53 11.48 17.27 -8.37
CA ASP A 53 12.13 18.38 -7.67
C ASP A 53 13.12 17.87 -6.60
N GLU A 54 13.73 18.79 -5.86
CA GLU A 54 14.71 18.50 -4.82
C GLU A 54 14.14 17.68 -3.66
N ILE A 55 12.87 17.91 -3.29
CA ILE A 55 12.21 17.17 -2.20
C ILE A 55 12.04 15.71 -2.62
N THR A 56 11.49 15.43 -3.82
CA THR A 56 11.38 14.03 -4.29
C THR A 56 12.76 13.39 -4.41
N ALA A 57 13.75 14.11 -4.95
CA ALA A 57 15.11 13.59 -5.09
C ALA A 57 15.72 13.16 -3.74
N LYS A 58 15.51 13.96 -2.69
CA LYS A 58 15.98 13.68 -1.32
C LYS A 58 15.42 12.39 -0.74
N TYR A 59 14.15 12.07 -1.00
CA TYR A 59 13.47 10.91 -0.39
C TYR A 59 13.37 9.70 -1.32
N ARG A 60 13.84 9.80 -2.58
CA ARG A 60 13.63 8.78 -3.62
C ARG A 60 14.15 7.40 -3.26
N GLU A 61 15.25 7.32 -2.52
CA GLU A 61 15.87 6.05 -2.11
C GLU A 61 15.02 5.25 -1.11
N HIS A 62 14.12 5.92 -0.39
CA HIS A 62 13.20 5.32 0.56
C HIS A 62 11.82 5.00 -0.03
N MET A 63 11.61 5.29 -1.33
CA MET A 63 10.34 5.05 -2.01
C MET A 63 10.39 3.73 -2.78
N HIS A 64 9.38 2.89 -2.54
CA HIS A 64 9.20 1.58 -3.15
C HIS A 64 7.99 1.58 -4.08
N GLU A 65 8.07 0.81 -5.15
CA GLU A 65 6.96 0.59 -6.07
C GLU A 65 5.93 -0.38 -5.48
N SER A 66 4.65 -0.03 -5.56
CA SER A 66 3.53 -0.86 -5.11
C SER A 66 2.53 -1.13 -6.24
N GLY A 67 1.77 -2.22 -6.11
CA GLY A 67 0.81 -2.67 -7.11
C GLY A 67 1.46 -3.01 -8.46
N ASP A 68 1.03 -2.32 -9.52
CA ASP A 68 1.57 -2.46 -10.88
C ASP A 68 2.83 -1.60 -11.12
N GLY A 69 3.37 -0.97 -10.08
CA GLY A 69 4.53 -0.08 -10.13
C GLY A 69 4.19 1.40 -10.27
N SER A 70 2.92 1.73 -10.45
CA SER A 70 2.47 3.13 -10.64
C SER A 70 2.33 3.93 -9.34
N VAL A 71 2.31 3.27 -8.17
CA VAL A 71 2.14 3.94 -6.87
C VAL A 71 3.42 3.78 -6.06
N MET A 72 3.91 4.89 -5.50
CA MET A 72 5.11 4.90 -4.66
C MET A 72 4.72 4.95 -3.18
N VAL A 73 5.32 4.07 -2.39
CA VAL A 73 5.05 3.93 -0.95
C VAL A 73 6.36 4.00 -0.17
N PHE A 74 6.27 4.30 1.12
CA PHE A 74 7.35 4.19 2.08
C PHE A 74 7.11 2.98 2.98
N HIS A 75 8.17 2.27 3.36
CA HIS A 75 8.09 1.22 4.39
C HIS A 75 8.48 1.73 5.79
N ASP A 76 9.06 2.93 5.86
CA ASP A 76 9.37 3.63 7.11
C ASP A 76 8.36 4.77 7.35
N LEU A 77 7.62 4.68 8.46
CA LEU A 77 6.59 5.64 8.83
C LEU A 77 7.16 7.03 9.16
N GLU A 78 8.33 7.12 9.77
CA GLU A 78 8.91 8.39 10.17
C GLU A 78 9.47 9.14 8.95
N ILE A 79 10.06 8.41 8.00
CA ILE A 79 10.45 8.97 6.70
C ILE A 79 9.22 9.42 5.91
N ALA A 80 8.15 8.61 5.91
CA ALA A 80 6.89 8.98 5.26
C ALA A 80 6.31 10.27 5.86
N LYS A 81 6.30 10.41 7.18
CA LYS A 81 5.87 11.63 7.88
C LYS A 81 6.72 12.84 7.53
N ALA A 82 8.04 12.69 7.50
CA ALA A 82 8.97 13.76 7.14
C ALA A 82 8.71 14.26 5.71
N TYR A 83 8.58 13.34 4.75
CA TYR A 83 8.23 13.67 3.37
C TYR A 83 6.84 14.32 3.26
N ALA A 84 5.83 13.76 3.93
CA ALA A 84 4.46 14.29 3.95
C ALA A 84 4.39 15.71 4.52
N LYS A 85 5.22 16.02 5.52
CA LYS A 85 5.33 17.36 6.09
C LYS A 85 5.93 18.36 5.10
N GLU A 86 7.03 18.00 4.42
CA GLU A 86 7.64 18.83 3.37
C GLU A 86 6.69 19.04 2.17
N ARG A 87 5.88 18.02 1.83
CA ARG A 87 4.87 18.09 0.77
C ARG A 87 3.56 18.73 1.19
N ASN A 88 3.36 18.94 2.48
CA ASN A 88 2.10 19.37 3.05
C ASN A 88 0.91 18.49 2.58
N LEU A 89 1.09 17.17 2.62
CA LEU A 89 0.09 16.15 2.26
C LEU A 89 -0.26 15.29 3.49
N PRO A 90 -1.47 14.71 3.56
CA PRO A 90 -1.81 13.74 4.60
C PRO A 90 -1.10 12.41 4.34
N ILE A 91 -1.02 11.55 5.36
CA ILE A 91 -0.40 10.23 5.25
C ILE A 91 -1.50 9.16 5.28
N MET A 92 -1.51 8.26 4.30
CA MET A 92 -2.29 7.03 4.36
C MET A 92 -1.43 5.91 4.94
N LEU A 93 -1.84 5.36 6.07
CA LEU A 93 -1.30 4.12 6.60
C LEU A 93 -1.97 2.95 5.89
N ASP A 94 -1.17 2.08 5.30
CA ASP A 94 -1.59 0.84 4.66
C ASP A 94 -1.02 -0.34 5.45
N PHE A 95 -1.78 -0.84 6.43
CA PHE A 95 -1.39 -2.06 7.14
C PHE A 95 -1.64 -3.25 6.22
N THR A 96 -0.55 -3.84 5.76
CA THR A 96 -0.53 -4.86 4.71
C THR A 96 0.33 -6.05 5.14
N GLY A 97 0.48 -7.03 4.26
CA GLY A 97 1.41 -8.13 4.47
C GLY A 97 1.85 -8.76 3.15
N TYR A 98 3.06 -9.31 3.12
CA TYR A 98 3.62 -10.00 1.95
C TYR A 98 2.74 -11.17 1.51
N ALA A 99 2.17 -11.91 2.45
CA ALA A 99 1.29 -13.05 2.17
C ALA A 99 -0.21 -12.67 2.06
N CYS A 100 -0.56 -11.39 2.10
CA CYS A 100 -1.94 -10.92 2.16
C CYS A 100 -2.64 -10.91 0.78
N GLN A 101 -3.44 -11.94 0.49
CA GLN A 101 -4.18 -12.06 -0.79
C GLN A 101 -5.18 -10.91 -1.01
N ASN A 102 -5.87 -10.47 0.04
CA ASN A 102 -6.83 -9.38 -0.04
C ASN A 102 -6.15 -8.03 -0.30
N CYS A 103 -4.94 -7.82 0.24
CA CYS A 103 -4.12 -6.63 0.00
C CYS A 103 -3.71 -6.58 -1.48
N ARG A 104 -3.16 -7.68 -1.99
CA ARG A 104 -2.84 -7.84 -3.42
C ARG A 104 -4.04 -7.60 -4.33
N LYS A 105 -5.22 -8.09 -3.93
CA LYS A 105 -6.46 -7.84 -4.68
C LYS A 105 -6.83 -6.36 -4.69
N MET A 106 -6.70 -5.65 -3.57
CA MET A 106 -6.91 -4.20 -3.52
C MET A 106 -5.94 -3.44 -4.43
N GLU A 107 -4.65 -3.77 -4.39
CA GLU A 107 -3.61 -3.14 -5.24
C GLU A 107 -3.92 -3.33 -6.73
N THR A 108 -4.21 -4.57 -7.15
CA THR A 108 -4.43 -4.92 -8.56
C THR A 108 -5.79 -4.49 -9.13
N THR A 109 -6.76 -4.14 -8.28
CA THR A 109 -8.11 -3.80 -8.72
C THR A 109 -8.52 -2.37 -8.37
N VAL A 110 -8.47 -1.99 -7.10
CA VAL A 110 -8.91 -0.69 -6.61
C VAL A 110 -7.82 0.35 -6.81
N TRP A 111 -6.57 0.07 -6.44
CA TRP A 111 -5.48 1.04 -6.62
C TRP A 111 -5.14 1.25 -8.10
N ALA A 112 -5.30 0.22 -8.93
CA ALA A 112 -5.10 0.30 -10.39
C ALA A 112 -6.20 1.08 -11.13
N ASP A 113 -7.34 1.41 -10.49
CA ASP A 113 -8.38 2.23 -11.12
C ASP A 113 -7.93 3.69 -11.19
N GLU A 114 -7.99 4.31 -12.38
CA GLU A 114 -7.53 5.69 -12.62
C GLU A 114 -8.15 6.73 -11.67
N ARG A 115 -9.39 6.50 -11.21
CA ARG A 115 -10.09 7.41 -10.28
C ARG A 115 -9.48 7.38 -8.88
N ILE A 116 -8.78 6.31 -8.53
CA ILE A 116 -8.07 6.12 -7.26
C ILE A 116 -6.59 6.41 -7.43
N LYS A 117 -5.96 5.83 -8.46
CA LYS A 117 -4.53 5.89 -8.73
C LYS A 117 -3.99 7.32 -8.69
N SER A 118 -4.64 8.25 -9.40
CA SER A 118 -4.21 9.66 -9.41
C SER A 118 -4.20 10.29 -8.01
N THR A 119 -5.17 9.93 -7.16
CA THR A 119 -5.23 10.41 -5.77
C THR A 119 -4.09 9.80 -4.94
N LEU A 120 -3.84 8.50 -5.07
CA LEU A 120 -2.75 7.80 -4.39
C LEU A 120 -1.37 8.34 -4.77
N GLN A 121 -1.19 8.71 -6.04
CA GLN A 121 0.09 9.23 -6.55
C GLN A 121 0.39 10.67 -6.11
N THR A 122 -0.64 11.53 -6.00
CA THR A 122 -0.41 12.99 -5.98
C THR A 122 -0.99 13.72 -4.77
N ARG A 123 -1.95 13.12 -4.05
CA ARG A 123 -2.74 13.84 -3.03
C ARG A 123 -2.51 13.35 -1.60
N LEU A 124 -1.67 12.35 -1.42
CA LEU A 124 -1.33 11.76 -0.13
C LEU A 124 0.04 11.08 -0.21
N VAL A 125 0.64 10.82 0.95
CA VAL A 125 1.84 10.01 1.09
C VAL A 125 1.42 8.66 1.68
N ILE A 126 1.94 7.56 1.16
CA ILE A 126 1.55 6.21 1.61
C ILE A 126 2.68 5.60 2.43
N ALA A 127 2.36 5.13 3.63
CA ALA A 127 3.23 4.28 4.43
C ALA A 127 2.64 2.87 4.44
N SER A 128 3.26 1.93 3.71
CA SER A 128 2.87 0.51 3.70
C SER A 128 3.59 -0.20 4.83
N LEU A 129 2.82 -0.57 5.84
CA LEU A 129 3.26 -1.15 7.11
C LEU A 129 3.01 -2.66 7.08
N TYR A 130 4.06 -3.42 6.73
CA TYR A 130 4.00 -4.87 6.60
C TYR A 130 3.98 -5.53 7.98
N VAL A 131 2.85 -6.12 8.36
CA VAL A 131 2.70 -6.75 9.70
C VAL A 131 3.39 -8.10 9.80
N ASP A 132 3.76 -8.70 8.66
CA ASP A 132 4.49 -9.95 8.50
C ASP A 132 5.95 -9.73 8.04
N ASP A 133 6.49 -8.52 8.26
CA ASP A 133 7.90 -8.23 8.04
C ASP A 133 8.77 -8.87 9.13
N HIS A 134 9.71 -9.70 8.68
CA HIS A 134 10.64 -10.48 9.51
C HIS A 134 12.01 -9.81 9.69
N GLU A 135 12.17 -8.55 9.27
CA GLU A 135 13.39 -7.80 9.58
C GLU A 135 13.58 -7.72 11.11
N PRO A 136 14.70 -8.22 11.65
CA PRO A 136 14.91 -8.29 13.09
C PRO A 136 15.20 -6.91 13.68
N LEU A 137 14.59 -6.63 14.82
CA LEU A 137 14.87 -5.45 15.62
C LEU A 137 16.14 -5.64 16.46
N PRO A 138 16.85 -4.56 16.81
CA PRO A 138 17.92 -4.59 17.81
C PRO A 138 17.43 -5.21 19.12
N GLU A 139 18.27 -6.00 19.79
CA GLU A 139 17.91 -6.66 21.06
C GLU A 139 17.47 -5.66 22.15
N SER A 140 17.97 -4.42 22.10
CA SER A 140 17.56 -3.34 23.00
C SER A 140 16.10 -2.91 22.85
N GLU A 141 15.46 -3.22 21.73
CA GLU A 141 14.06 -2.88 21.43
C GLU A 141 13.10 -4.05 21.67
N HIS A 142 13.64 -5.24 22.01
CA HIS A 142 12.84 -6.42 22.28
C HIS A 142 12.00 -6.22 23.53
N ARG A 143 10.69 -6.45 23.41
CA ARG A 143 9.74 -6.32 24.52
C ARG A 143 8.59 -7.30 24.36
N TYR A 144 7.90 -7.58 25.47
CA TYR A 144 6.62 -8.28 25.40
C TYR A 144 5.49 -7.28 25.11
N SER A 145 4.58 -7.65 24.23
CA SER A 145 3.39 -6.88 23.90
C SER A 145 2.14 -7.68 24.24
N GLU A 146 1.33 -7.15 25.15
CA GLU A 146 0.04 -7.73 25.50
C GLU A 146 -0.95 -7.69 24.33
N ALA A 147 -0.84 -6.69 23.46
CA ALA A 147 -1.74 -6.50 22.33
C ALA A 147 -1.61 -7.61 21.29
N ILE A 148 -0.37 -8.02 20.98
CA ILE A 148 -0.12 -9.14 20.04
C ILE A 148 -0.06 -10.50 20.77
N GLY A 149 -0.01 -10.51 22.11
CA GLY A 149 0.12 -11.72 22.91
C GLY A 149 1.48 -12.41 22.76
N GLY A 150 2.54 -11.64 22.53
CA GLY A 150 3.85 -12.15 22.15
C GLY A 150 4.99 -11.13 22.24
N ASN A 151 6.18 -11.53 21.82
CA ASN A 151 7.34 -10.63 21.82
C ASN A 151 7.39 -9.80 20.53
N VAL A 152 7.68 -8.52 20.66
CA VAL A 152 8.06 -7.65 19.56
C VAL A 152 9.56 -7.80 19.35
N LYS A 153 9.94 -8.49 18.26
CA LYS A 153 11.34 -8.74 17.88
C LYS A 153 11.63 -8.41 16.43
N GLU A 154 10.59 -8.21 15.62
CA GLU A 154 10.68 -7.95 14.19
C GLU A 154 9.87 -6.69 13.87
N VAL A 155 10.21 -6.02 12.76
CA VAL A 155 9.53 -4.80 12.29
C VAL A 155 8.02 -5.03 12.16
N GLY A 156 7.59 -6.18 11.63
CA GLY A 156 6.17 -6.49 11.49
C GLY A 156 5.42 -6.57 12.82
N ASN A 157 6.10 -6.96 13.90
CA ASN A 157 5.48 -6.98 15.23
C ASN A 157 5.17 -5.56 15.75
N ILE A 158 5.98 -4.55 15.38
CA ILE A 158 5.71 -3.15 15.71
C ILE A 158 4.41 -2.72 15.02
N TRP A 159 4.26 -3.02 13.74
CA TRP A 159 3.10 -2.63 12.97
C TRP A 159 1.84 -3.39 13.37
N ALA A 160 1.95 -4.69 13.68
CA ALA A 160 0.86 -5.48 14.24
C ALA A 160 0.38 -4.92 15.59
N GLU A 161 1.32 -4.57 16.49
CA GLU A 161 1.00 -3.95 17.77
C GLU A 161 0.30 -2.61 17.57
N LEU A 162 0.82 -1.73 16.70
CA LEU A 162 0.20 -0.45 16.39
C LEU A 162 -1.22 -0.63 15.85
N GLN A 163 -1.42 -1.58 14.92
CA GLN A 163 -2.71 -1.88 14.32
C GLN A 163 -3.75 -2.29 15.38
N ILE A 164 -3.37 -3.22 16.26
CA ILE A 164 -4.27 -3.75 17.30
C ILE A 164 -4.53 -2.69 18.37
N THR A 165 -3.50 -2.01 18.86
CA THR A 165 -3.64 -1.03 19.94
C THR A 165 -4.45 0.18 19.50
N ARG A 166 -4.21 0.70 18.30
CA ARG A 166 -4.83 1.93 17.79
C ARG A 166 -6.18 1.67 17.12
N TYR A 167 -6.26 0.69 16.22
CA TYR A 167 -7.44 0.46 15.38
C TYR A 167 -8.30 -0.74 15.82
N LYS A 168 -7.90 -1.44 16.89
CA LYS A 168 -8.64 -2.59 17.44
C LYS A 168 -8.93 -3.67 16.38
N SER A 169 -8.00 -3.84 15.44
CA SER A 169 -8.09 -4.79 14.33
C SER A 169 -6.78 -5.53 14.15
N PHE A 170 -6.88 -6.79 13.72
CA PHE A 170 -5.76 -7.64 13.31
C PHE A 170 -5.89 -8.09 11.86
N GLN A 171 -6.89 -7.59 11.12
CA GLN A 171 -7.18 -7.98 9.74
C GLN A 171 -6.49 -7.04 8.76
N GLN A 172 -5.86 -7.61 7.73
CA GLN A 172 -5.26 -6.86 6.61
C GLN A 172 -6.05 -7.12 5.31
N PRO A 173 -6.15 -6.14 4.39
CA PRO A 173 -5.63 -4.78 4.53
C PRO A 173 -6.44 -3.94 5.52
N LEU A 174 -5.79 -2.98 6.16
CA LEU A 174 -6.43 -1.90 6.90
C LEU A 174 -5.80 -0.57 6.49
N TYR A 175 -6.66 0.37 6.09
CA TYR A 175 -6.27 1.71 5.67
C TYR A 175 -6.71 2.74 6.68
N ALA A 176 -5.83 3.66 7.04
CA ALA A 176 -6.13 4.84 7.84
C ALA A 176 -5.51 6.08 7.18
N ILE A 177 -6.08 7.27 7.43
CA ILE A 177 -5.49 8.54 6.95
C ILE A 177 -5.25 9.42 8.16
N ILE A 178 -4.02 9.88 8.32
CA ILE A 178 -3.57 10.68 9.46
C ILE A 178 -3.00 12.03 9.01
N ASP A 179 -3.04 13.01 9.92
CA ASP A 179 -2.28 14.25 9.78
C ASP A 179 -0.80 14.08 10.19
N HIS A 180 -0.05 15.17 10.18
CA HIS A 180 1.39 15.17 10.52
C HIS A 180 1.67 14.89 11.99
N ASP A 181 0.69 15.14 12.87
CA ASP A 181 0.78 14.86 14.30
C ASP A 181 0.30 13.43 14.62
N GLY A 182 -0.17 12.71 13.60
CA GLY A 182 -0.64 11.35 13.72
C GLY A 182 -2.06 11.23 14.26
N ASN A 183 -2.91 12.24 14.10
CA ASN A 183 -4.35 12.14 14.40
C ASN A 183 -5.10 11.56 13.21
N ASP A 184 -6.08 10.68 13.47
CA ASP A 184 -6.92 10.12 12.40
C ASP A 184 -7.86 11.20 11.82
N LEU A 185 -7.89 11.28 10.49
CA LEU A 185 -8.68 12.25 9.74
C LEU A 185 -10.01 11.67 9.25
N VAL A 186 -10.14 10.35 9.24
CA VAL A 186 -11.33 9.60 8.84
C VAL A 186 -11.29 8.22 9.50
N GLN A 187 -12.45 7.61 9.72
CA GLN A 187 -12.53 6.25 10.24
C GLN A 187 -11.78 5.27 9.32
N SER A 188 -10.93 4.42 9.90
CA SER A 188 -10.18 3.41 9.17
C SER A 188 -11.09 2.41 8.45
N VAL A 189 -10.68 1.94 7.27
CA VAL A 189 -11.43 0.95 6.47
C VAL A 189 -10.59 -0.30 6.23
N GLY A 190 -11.22 -1.46 6.19
CA GLY A 190 -10.56 -2.73 5.88
C GLY A 190 -10.55 -3.05 4.38
N TYR A 191 -10.63 -4.33 4.03
CA TYR A 191 -10.83 -4.79 2.66
C TYR A 191 -12.09 -4.17 2.03
N THR A 192 -11.89 -3.28 1.05
CA THR A 192 -12.94 -2.43 0.45
C THR A 192 -12.88 -2.51 -1.07
N PRO A 193 -13.36 -3.60 -1.70
CA PRO A 193 -13.26 -3.79 -3.16
C PRO A 193 -14.18 -2.86 -3.97
N ASP A 194 -15.10 -2.15 -3.33
CA ASP A 194 -15.92 -1.13 -3.98
C ASP A 194 -15.11 0.17 -4.14
N ILE A 195 -14.85 0.52 -5.39
CA ILE A 195 -14.04 1.69 -5.77
C ILE A 195 -14.66 3.00 -5.28
N ASN A 196 -15.99 3.13 -5.27
CA ASN A 196 -16.63 4.37 -4.84
C ASN A 196 -16.52 4.54 -3.31
N VAL A 197 -16.65 3.44 -2.56
CA VAL A 197 -16.47 3.47 -1.09
C VAL A 197 -15.04 3.82 -0.74
N PHE A 198 -14.05 3.20 -1.40
CA PHE A 198 -12.64 3.50 -1.16
C PHE A 198 -12.29 4.94 -1.57
N LYS A 199 -12.82 5.42 -2.70
CA LYS A 199 -12.67 6.82 -3.14
C LYS A 199 -13.20 7.80 -2.10
N GLN A 200 -14.40 7.55 -1.56
CA GLN A 200 -15.01 8.42 -0.55
C GLN A 200 -14.17 8.47 0.73
N PHE A 201 -13.59 7.34 1.15
CA PHE A 201 -12.64 7.28 2.27
C PHE A 201 -11.43 8.20 2.02
N LEU A 202 -10.79 8.10 0.85
CA LEU A 202 -9.65 8.96 0.48
C LEU A 202 -10.03 10.45 0.47
N GLU A 203 -11.12 10.79 -0.21
CA GLU A 203 -11.58 12.17 -0.35
C GLU A 203 -11.93 12.79 1.01
N THR A 204 -12.62 12.06 1.87
CA THR A 204 -13.00 12.52 3.21
C THR A 204 -11.75 12.82 4.06
N GLY A 205 -10.75 11.93 4.07
CA GLY A 205 -9.51 12.14 4.81
C GLY A 205 -8.74 13.38 4.32
N ILE A 206 -8.61 13.53 3.00
CA ILE A 206 -7.93 14.68 2.38
C ILE A 206 -8.66 15.98 2.67
N GLU A 207 -10.00 15.99 2.60
CA GLU A 207 -10.80 17.17 2.92
C GLU A 207 -10.64 17.59 4.38
N ASN A 208 -10.66 16.63 5.31
CA ASN A 208 -10.49 16.93 6.73
C ASN A 208 -9.10 17.46 7.04
N PHE A 209 -8.06 16.93 6.39
CA PHE A 209 -6.71 17.50 6.47
C PHE A 209 -6.68 18.97 6.03
N ASN A 210 -7.26 19.27 4.88
CA ASN A 210 -7.30 20.63 4.34
C ASN A 210 -8.14 21.59 5.17
N LYS A 211 -9.18 21.10 5.88
CA LYS A 211 -9.95 21.91 6.85
C LYS A 211 -9.11 22.24 8.07
N ASN A 212 -8.36 21.28 8.60
CA ASN A 212 -7.50 21.48 9.76
C ASN A 212 -6.37 22.50 9.49
N LYS A 213 -5.86 22.57 8.25
CA LYS A 213 -4.88 23.60 7.83
C LYS A 213 -5.40 25.04 7.90
N LYS A 214 -6.71 25.25 7.80
CA LYS A 214 -7.33 26.59 7.74
C LYS A 214 -7.69 27.13 9.12
N LYS A 215 -7.54 26.31 10.16
CA LYS A 215 -7.71 26.72 11.57
C LYS A 215 -6.37 27.14 12.13
#